data_AF-A0A7V3P0A7-F1
#
_entry.id   AF-A0A7V3P0A7-F1
#
_cell.length_a   1.000
_cell.length_b   1.000
_cell.length_c   1.000
_cell.angle_alpha   90.00
_cell.angle_beta   90.00
_cell.angle_gamma   90.00
#
_symmetry.space_group_name_H-M   'P 1'
#
loop_
_entity.id
_entity.type
_entity.pdbx_description
1 polymer ?
#
loop_
_entity_poly.entity_id
_entity_poly.type
_entity_poly.pdbx_seq_one_letter_code
_entity_poly.pdbx_strand_id
1 'polypeptide(L)' 'MEGKPDYLGHRQRLRERFRKDGVGGMHDYEVLELLLTYALPRKDVKPLAKELIRVFGSFAAVFDASLEELEKIKNV' A
#
# COMPACT_ATOMS: atom_id res chain seq x y z
N MET A 1 1.77 27.13 12.33
CA MET A 1 2.67 26.22 11.60
C MET A 1 3.08 25.13 12.55
N GLU A 2 2.51 23.93 12.39
CA GLU A 2 2.98 22.68 13.01
C GLU A 2 2.40 21.58 12.13
N GLY A 3 3.26 21.00 11.28
CA GLY A 3 2.87 19.95 10.37
C GLY A 3 2.47 18.73 11.17
N LYS A 4 1.17 18.43 11.23
CA LYS A 4 0.67 17.19 11.82
C LYS A 4 1.43 16.03 11.17
N PRO A 5 1.95 15.09 11.96
CA PRO A 5 2.68 13.96 11.41
C PRO A 5 1.86 13.25 10.32
N ASP A 6 2.48 13.02 9.15
CA ASP A 6 1.79 12.55 7.95
C ASP A 6 1.06 11.21 8.18
N TYR A 7 1.53 10.41 9.14
CA TYR A 7 0.92 9.15 9.57
C TYR A 7 -0.43 9.30 10.30
N LEU A 8 -0.70 10.44 10.95
CA LEU A 8 -1.96 10.66 11.66
C LEU A 8 -3.08 10.90 10.64
N GLY A 9 -4.08 10.00 10.66
CA GLY A 9 -5.21 10.05 9.74
C GLY A 9 -4.90 9.59 8.31
N HIS A 10 -3.68 9.13 8.00
CA HIS A 10 -3.34 8.64 6.66
C HIS A 10 -4.25 7.50 6.20
N ARG A 11 -4.42 6.48 7.06
CA ARG A 11 -5.33 5.35 6.77
C ARG A 11 -6.77 5.80 6.55
N GLN A 12 -7.23 6.82 7.27
CA GLN A 12 -8.57 7.37 7.08
C GLN A 12 -8.67 8.05 5.72
N ARG A 13 -7.73 8.93 5.36
CA ARG A 13 -7.68 9.60 4.05
C ARG A 13 -7.61 8.59 2.90
N LEU A 14 -6.85 7.51 3.06
CA LEU A 14 -6.72 6.44 2.07
C LEU A 14 -8.05 5.70 1.86
N ARG A 15 -8.76 5.35 2.96
CA ARG A 15 -10.10 4.73 2.90
C ARG A 15 -11.14 5.67 2.30
N GLU A 16 -11.10 6.96 2.66
CA GLU A 16 -12.01 7.96 2.12
C GLU A 16 -11.80 8.17 0.61
N ARG A 17 -10.54 8.23 0.15
CA ARG A 17 -10.22 8.29 -1.27
C ARG A 17 -10.73 7.06 -2.01
N PHE A 18 -10.46 5.85 -1.51
CA PHE A 18 -10.98 4.62 -2.10
C PHE A 18 -12.52 4.63 -2.19
N ARG A 19 -13.21 5.07 -1.14
CA ARG A 19 -14.68 5.16 -1.14
C ARG A 19 -15.21 6.17 -2.16
N LYS A 20 -14.47 7.25 -2.43
CA LYS A 20 -14.89 8.33 -3.32
C LYS A 20 -14.59 8.01 -4.78
N ASP A 21 -13.35 7.62 -5.07
CA ASP A 21 -12.81 7.57 -6.43
C ASP A 21 -12.58 6.11 -6.91
N GLY A 22 -12.77 5.12 -6.03
CA GLY A 22 -12.52 3.71 -6.33
C GLY A 22 -11.05 3.42 -6.61
N VAL A 23 -10.78 2.23 -7.17
CA VAL A 23 -9.42 1.84 -7.59
C VAL A 23 -8.91 2.72 -8.74
N GLY A 24 -9.79 3.11 -9.68
CA GLY A 24 -9.40 3.87 -10.87
C GLY A 24 -8.87 5.28 -10.58
N GLY A 25 -9.16 5.85 -9.40
CA GLY A 25 -8.64 7.14 -8.95
C GLY A 25 -7.42 7.05 -8.02
N MET A 26 -6.84 5.87 -7.86
CA MET A 26 -5.71 5.63 -6.95
C MET A 26 -4.50 5.11 -7.72
N HIS A 27 -3.30 5.39 -7.21
CA HIS A 27 -2.11 4.71 -7.70
C HIS A 27 -2.06 3.26 -7.21
N ASP A 28 -1.48 2.35 -7.99
CA ASP A 28 -1.33 0.93 -7.63
C ASP A 28 -0.77 0.70 -6.22
N TYR A 29 0.26 1.47 -5.84
CA TYR A 29 0.84 1.36 -4.51
C TYR A 29 -0.10 1.83 -3.40
N GLU A 30 -1.02 2.76 -3.67
CA GLU A 30 -2.02 3.23 -2.69
C GLU A 30 -3.11 2.18 -2.47
N VAL A 31 -3.49 1.46 -3.53
CA VAL A 31 -4.43 0.34 -3.46
C VAL A 31 -3.81 -0.81 -2.66
N LEU A 32 -2.55 -1.15 -2.97
CA LEU A 32 -1.81 -2.17 -2.25
C LEU A 32 -1.57 -1.78 -0.78
N GLU A 33 -1.22 -0.51 -0.53
CA GLU A 33 -1.09 0.03 0.82
C GLU A 33 -2.39 -0.16 1.61
N LEU A 34 -3.54 0.16 1.01
CA LEU A 34 -4.84 -0.02 1.66
C LEU A 34 -5.08 -1.48 2.06
N LEU A 35 -4.79 -2.44 1.19
CA LEU A 35 -4.93 -3.87 1.53
C LEU A 35 -3.99 -4.30 2.65
N LEU A 36 -2.72 -3.90 2.57
CA LEU A 36 -1.72 -4.19 3.60
C LEU A 36 -2.10 -3.57 4.95
N THR A 37 -2.82 -2.44 4.99
CA THR A 37 -3.29 -1.87 6.25
C THR A 37 -4.26 -2.77 7.01
N TYR A 38 -5.00 -3.65 6.31
CA TYR A 38 -5.90 -4.62 6.92
C TYR A 38 -5.17 -5.89 7.39
N ALA A 39 -4.16 -6.33 6.63
CA ALA A 39 -3.36 -7.51 6.97
C ALA A 39 -2.31 -7.25 8.08
N LEU A 40 -1.71 -6.06 8.08
CA LEU A 40 -0.62 -5.67 8.97
C LEU A 40 -1.02 -4.49 9.87
N PRO A 41 -1.76 -4.76 10.98
CA PRO A 41 -2.21 -3.70 11.87
C PRO A 41 -1.01 -3.00 12.53
N ARG A 42 -1.11 -1.66 12.68
CA ARG A 42 -0.13 -0.80 13.36
C ARG A 42 1.29 -0.75 12.74
N LYS A 43 1.52 -1.35 11.56
CA LYS A 43 2.79 -1.21 10.80
C LYS A 43 2.69 -0.10 9.75
N ASP A 44 3.76 0.67 9.53
CA ASP A 44 3.87 1.52 8.34
C ASP A 44 4.10 0.63 7.11
N VAL A 45 3.06 0.50 6.28
CA VAL A 45 3.04 -0.40 5.11
C VAL A 45 3.25 0.36 3.80
N LYS A 46 3.35 1.69 3.84
CA LYS A 46 3.58 2.51 2.66
C LYS A 46 4.92 2.20 1.98
N PRO A 47 6.04 2.02 2.72
CA PRO A 47 7.31 1.63 2.10
C PRO A 47 7.23 0.25 1.45
N LEU A 48 6.56 -0.71 2.10
CA LEU A 48 6.38 -2.06 1.57
C LEU A 48 5.55 -2.05 0.28
N ALA A 49 4.42 -1.34 0.26
CA ALA A 49 3.59 -1.22 -0.93
C ALA A 49 4.36 -0.62 -2.11
N LYS A 50 5.13 0.45 -1.87
CA LYS A 50 5.96 1.06 -2.91
C LYS A 50 7.06 0.12 -3.41
N GLU A 51 7.69 -0.63 -2.52
CA GLU A 51 8.74 -1.58 -2.87
C GLU A 51 8.20 -2.73 -3.72
N LEU A 52 7.05 -3.30 -3.34
CA LEU A 52 6.37 -4.34 -4.10
C LEU A 52 6.03 -3.86 -5.52
N ILE A 53 5.46 -2.67 -5.66
CA ILE A 53 5.18 -2.08 -6.98
C ILE A 53 6.47 -1.79 -7.76
N ARG A 54 7.54 -1.35 -7.10
CA ARG A 54 8.83 -1.09 -7.75
C ARG A 54 9.45 -2.35 -8.33
N VAL A 55 9.31 -3.50 -7.65
CA VAL A 55 9.91 -4.77 -8.08
C VAL A 55 9.03 -5.51 -9.09
N PHE A 56 7.72 -5.59 -8.84
CA PHE A 56 6.80 -6.36 -9.68
C PHE A 56 6.12 -5.53 -10.77
N GLY A 57 6.15 -4.21 -10.68
CA GLY A 57 5.75 -3.27 -11.73
C GLY A 57 4.29 -2.80 -11.70
N SER A 58 3.36 -3.62 -11.20
CA SER A 58 1.93 -3.24 -11.10
C SER A 58 1.25 -3.95 -9.94
N PHE A 59 0.06 -3.46 -9.56
CA PHE A 59 -0.78 -4.12 -8.56
C PHE A 59 -1.07 -5.57 -8.94
N ALA A 60 -1.48 -5.84 -10.18
CA ALA A 60 -1.77 -7.20 -10.65
C ALA A 60 -0.53 -8.11 -10.57
N ALA A 61 0.63 -7.60 -11.01
CA ALA A 61 1.87 -8.37 -10.98
C ALA A 61 2.33 -8.75 -9.57
N VAL A 62 1.99 -7.95 -8.54
CA VAL A 62 2.25 -8.33 -7.14
C VAL A 62 1.41 -9.54 -6.71
N PHE A 63 0.18 -9.66 -7.21
CA PHE A 63 -0.70 -10.80 -6.90
C PHE A 63 -0.39 -12.05 -7.76
N ASP A 64 0.22 -11.86 -8.93
CA ASP A 64 0.68 -12.95 -9.79
C ASP A 64 2.06 -13.51 -9.34
N ALA A 65 2.81 -12.77 -8.53
CA ALA A 65 4.11 -13.19 -8.02
C ALA A 65 4.01 -14.45 -7.15
N SER A 66 4.97 -15.35 -7.28
CA SER A 66 5.03 -16.56 -6.44
C SER A 66 5.39 -16.21 -4.99
N LEU A 67 5.10 -17.12 -4.06
CA LEU A 67 5.48 -16.93 -2.66
C LEU A 67 7.00 -16.72 -2.51
N GLU A 68 7.79 -17.52 -3.23
CA GLU A 68 9.26 -17.43 -3.22
C GLU A 68 9.79 -16.11 -3.78
N GLU A 69 9.05 -15.47 -4.70
CA GLU A 69 9.40 -14.14 -5.20
C GLU A 69 9.06 -13.04 -4.19
N LEU A 70 7.88 -13.14 -3.56
CA LEU A 70 7.43 -12.21 -2.53
C LEU A 70 8.35 -12.23 -1.30
N GLU A 71 8.81 -13.39 -0.86
CA GLU A 71 9.73 -13.56 0.27
C GLU A 71 11.11 -12.90 0.06
N LYS A 72 11.50 -12.57 -1.18
CA LYS A 72 12.74 -11.81 -1.45
C LYS A 72 12.63 -10.35 -1.05
N ILE A 73 11.41 -9.84 -0.87
CA ILE A 73 11.17 -8.46 -0.48
C ILE A 73 11.24 -8.35 1.04
N LYS A 74 12.14 -7.48 1.51
CA LYS A 74 12.30 -7.24 2.93
C LYS A 74 10.97 -6.76 3.56
N ASN A 75 10.55 -7.44 4.62
CA ASN A 75 9.32 -7.17 5.39
C ASN A 75 7.99 -7.64 4.76
N VAL A 76 8.05 -8.45 3.71
CA VAL A 76 6.98 -9.45 3.44
C VAL A 76 7.09 -10.55 4.49
#